data_AF-A0A7V2T9E3-F1
#
_entry.id   AF-A0A7V2T9E3-F1
#
_cell.length_a   1.000
_cell.length_b   1.000
_cell.length_c   1.000
_cell.angle_alpha   90.00
_cell.angle_beta   90.00
_cell.angle_gamma   90.00
#
_symmetry.space_group_name_H-M   'P 1'
#
loop_
_entity.id
_entity.type
_entity.pdbx_description
1 polymer ?
#
loop_
_entity_poly.entity_id
_entity_poly.type
_entity_poly.pdbx_seq_one_letter_code
_entity_poly.pdbx_strand_id
1 'polypeptide(L)'
;MAVDTDVFLTGPGVADLLAPVWFFLCWIGYARFADRRRARRNTLAARVHEYRLAWMEQMLARENRIVDIAIVRLLVQNISFFASGAVLIVGGLVAILGAGEKAMQVIRHIPFARQVAPLVWDLKVMLLALVFVYAFFKFTWSLRQFNYLAIVLGAAPAPTQPGAAAFARRAAEVATRAGDHFNRGMRAYYFGLAALGWFVHPYLLILASAWVVLVVYRREFRSHMLGVLGRIGEPVIPAGS
;
A
#
# COMPACT_ATOMS: atom_id res chain seq x y z
N MET A 1 -40.03 -29.09 24.93
CA MET A 1 -39.31 -27.82 24.67
C MET A 1 -37.95 -28.20 24.13
N ALA A 2 -37.88 -28.46 22.82
CA ALA A 2 -36.63 -28.80 22.15
C ALA A 2 -35.84 -27.52 21.96
N VAL A 3 -34.68 -27.42 22.59
CA VAL A 3 -33.72 -26.36 22.32
C VAL A 3 -33.16 -26.63 20.94
N ASP A 4 -33.36 -25.70 20.00
CA ASP A 4 -32.84 -25.71 18.64
C ASP A 4 -31.35 -26.05 18.63
N THR A 5 -31.04 -27.30 18.27
CA THR A 5 -29.67 -27.76 18.03
C THR A 5 -29.14 -27.28 16.67
N ASP A 6 -30.00 -26.66 15.86
CA ASP A 6 -29.66 -26.04 14.57
C ASP A 6 -28.87 -24.72 14.72
N VAL A 7 -28.93 -24.07 15.90
CA VAL A 7 -28.16 -22.84 16.19
C VAL A 7 -26.67 -23.13 16.41
N PHE A 8 -26.32 -24.34 16.89
CA PHE A 8 -24.92 -24.73 17.09
C PHE A 8 -24.23 -25.26 15.82
N LEU A 9 -25.00 -25.74 14.83
CA LEU A 9 -24.48 -26.17 13.53
C LEU A 9 -24.31 -25.00 12.52
N THR A 10 -24.81 -23.82 12.86
CA THR A 10 -24.70 -22.56 12.09
C THR A 10 -23.65 -21.60 12.67
N GLY A 11 -22.74 -22.10 13.52
CA GLY A 11 -21.56 -21.34 13.96
C GLY A 11 -20.59 -21.09 12.80
N PRO A 12 -19.80 -20.00 12.83
CA PRO A 12 -18.75 -19.78 11.83
C PRO A 12 -17.84 -21.02 11.83
N GLY A 13 -17.63 -21.62 10.65
CA GLY A 13 -16.73 -22.75 10.54
C GLY A 13 -15.34 -22.35 11.04
N VAL A 14 -14.56 -23.31 11.53
CA VAL A 14 -13.17 -23.04 12.00
C VAL A 14 -12.37 -22.25 10.95
N ALA A 15 -12.62 -22.48 9.66
CA ALA A 15 -12.03 -21.71 8.56
C ALA A 15 -12.45 -20.22 8.51
N ASP A 16 -13.69 -19.88 8.88
CA ASP A 16 -14.18 -18.49 8.90
C ASP A 16 -13.57 -17.68 10.06
N LEU A 17 -13.17 -18.34 11.14
CA LEU A 17 -12.43 -17.75 12.26
C LEU A 17 -10.92 -17.66 11.97
N LEU A 18 -10.34 -18.71 11.38
CA LEU A 18 -8.90 -18.76 11.09
C LEU A 18 -8.49 -17.86 9.91
N ALA A 19 -9.33 -17.72 8.88
CA ALA A 19 -9.01 -16.93 7.70
C ALA A 19 -8.72 -15.44 7.99
N PRO A 20 -9.52 -14.69 8.77
CA PRO A 20 -9.21 -13.31 9.12
C PRO A 20 -7.95 -13.21 10.02
N VAL A 21 -7.73 -14.16 10.93
CA VAL A 21 -6.50 -14.20 11.73
C VAL A 21 -5.27 -14.38 10.84
N TRP A 22 -5.32 -15.32 9.89
CA TRP A 22 -4.27 -15.51 8.90
C TRP A 22 -4.05 -14.27 8.04
N PHE A 23 -5.13 -13.62 7.58
CA PHE A 23 -5.05 -12.36 6.84
C PHE A 23 -4.31 -11.29 7.62
N PHE A 24 -4.65 -11.06 8.89
CA PHE A 24 -3.97 -10.08 9.74
C PHE A 24 -2.51 -10.46 10.01
N LEU A 25 -2.21 -11.74 10.21
CA LEU A 25 -0.84 -12.22 10.34
C LEU A 25 -0.02 -11.95 9.08
N CYS A 26 -0.56 -12.24 7.89
CA CYS A 26 0.08 -11.93 6.63
C CYS A 26 0.26 -10.41 6.45
N TRP A 27 -0.78 -9.63 6.70
CA TRP A 27 -0.75 -8.19 6.46
C TRP A 27 0.19 -7.45 7.43
N ILE A 28 -0.01 -7.64 8.73
CA ILE A 28 0.80 -6.98 9.77
C ILE A 28 2.21 -7.57 9.80
N GLY A 29 2.33 -8.90 9.68
CA GLY A 29 3.62 -9.59 9.62
C GLY A 29 4.45 -9.13 8.44
N TYR A 30 3.87 -9.06 7.24
CA TYR A 30 4.56 -8.56 6.06
C TYR A 30 4.91 -7.08 6.19
N ALA A 31 3.99 -6.24 6.69
CA ALA A 31 4.26 -4.82 6.90
C ALA A 31 5.47 -4.59 7.82
N ARG A 32 5.55 -5.32 8.95
CA ARG A 32 6.70 -5.25 9.86
C ARG A 32 7.98 -5.84 9.25
N PHE A 33 7.87 -6.93 8.52
CA PHE A 33 9.00 -7.54 7.82
C PHE A 33 9.60 -6.57 6.78
N ALA A 34 8.76 -5.97 5.94
CA ALA A 34 9.18 -5.01 4.92
C ALA A 34 9.86 -3.79 5.56
N ASP A 35 9.25 -3.22 6.61
CA ASP A 35 9.80 -2.05 7.31
C ASP A 35 11.14 -2.36 7.99
N ARG A 36 11.35 -3.56 8.56
CA ARG A 36 12.64 -3.97 9.14
C ARG A 36 13.71 -4.20 8.07
N ARG A 37 13.35 -4.86 6.97
CA ARG A 37 14.32 -5.24 5.92
C ARG A 37 14.75 -4.03 5.07
N ARG A 38 13.91 -2.99 5.00
CA ARG A 38 14.22 -1.69 4.39
C ARG A 38 15.50 -1.03 4.92
N ALA A 39 15.84 -1.23 6.20
CA ALA A 39 17.05 -0.67 6.79
C ALA A 39 18.36 -1.28 6.23
N ARG A 40 18.28 -2.33 5.39
CA ARG A 40 19.45 -2.95 4.78
C ARG A 40 19.81 -2.27 3.46
N ARG A 41 21.13 -2.06 3.24
CA ARG A 41 21.73 -1.38 2.07
C ARG A 41 21.47 -2.02 0.69
N ASN A 42 20.96 -3.26 0.64
CA ASN A 42 20.74 -4.02 -0.60
C ASN A 42 19.25 -4.17 -0.94
N THR A 43 18.44 -3.14 -0.69
CA THR A 43 17.01 -3.14 -1.01
C THR A 43 16.69 -2.12 -2.09
N LEU A 44 15.60 -2.34 -2.83
CA LEU A 44 15.10 -1.38 -3.81
C LEU A 44 14.85 -0.01 -3.16
N ALA A 45 14.37 0.02 -1.91
CA ALA A 45 14.15 1.25 -1.17
C ALA A 45 15.45 2.04 -0.94
N ALA A 46 16.57 1.36 -0.63
CA ALA A 46 17.87 1.98 -0.48
C ALA A 46 18.40 2.55 -1.82
N ARG A 47 18.28 1.79 -2.92
CA ARG A 47 18.65 2.28 -4.26
C ARG A 47 17.81 3.49 -4.68
N VAL A 48 16.50 3.44 -4.50
CA VAL A 48 15.62 4.58 -4.83
C VAL A 48 15.95 5.80 -3.96
N HIS A 49 16.38 5.61 -2.71
CA HIS A 49 16.88 6.73 -1.89
C HIS A 49 18.14 7.37 -2.49
N GLU A 50 19.09 6.59 -2.99
CA GLU A 50 20.28 7.12 -3.69
C GLU A 50 19.87 7.96 -4.91
N TYR A 51 18.89 7.50 -5.70
CA TYR A 51 18.35 8.28 -6.83
C TYR A 51 17.65 9.56 -6.39
N ARG A 52 16.94 9.54 -5.26
CA ARG A 52 16.35 10.77 -4.68
C ARG A 52 17.43 11.74 -4.20
N LEU A 53 18.52 11.24 -3.62
CA LEU A 53 19.64 12.07 -3.20
C LEU A 53 20.30 12.75 -4.39
N ALA A 54 20.68 11.98 -5.40
CA ALA A 54 21.25 12.51 -6.63
C ALA A 54 20.29 13.48 -7.33
N TRP A 55 18.99 13.19 -7.33
CA TRP A 55 17.98 14.12 -7.83
C TRP A 55 18.03 15.46 -7.08
N MET A 56 18.07 15.46 -5.74
CA MET A 56 18.16 16.71 -4.97
C MET A 56 19.48 17.46 -5.21
N GLU A 57 20.59 16.75 -5.34
CA GLU A 57 21.89 17.36 -5.66
C GLU A 57 21.88 18.02 -7.05
N GLN A 58 21.33 17.34 -8.05
CA GLN A 58 21.16 17.89 -9.40
C GLN A 58 20.16 19.04 -9.43
N MET A 59 19.08 18.97 -8.66
CA MET A 59 18.09 20.05 -8.55
C MET A 59 18.71 21.33 -7.99
N LEU A 60 19.65 21.24 -7.04
CA LEU A 60 20.37 22.41 -6.53
C LEU A 60 21.26 23.06 -7.60
N ALA A 61 21.86 22.26 -8.48
CA ALA A 61 22.71 22.75 -9.57
C ALA A 61 21.92 23.37 -10.73
N ARG A 62 20.62 23.09 -10.85
CA ARG A 62 19.76 23.65 -11.90
C ARG A 62 19.38 25.10 -11.59
N GLU A 63 19.54 25.96 -12.58
CA GLU A 63 19.00 27.32 -12.57
C GLU A 63 17.46 27.31 -12.62
N ASN A 64 16.89 26.49 -13.50
CA ASN A 64 15.45 26.32 -13.63
C ASN A 64 14.98 25.01 -12.96
N ARG A 65 14.18 25.15 -11.91
CA ARG A 65 13.66 24.05 -11.07
C ARG A 65 12.19 23.69 -11.36
N ILE A 66 11.61 24.23 -12.44
CA ILE A 66 10.21 23.95 -12.81
C ILE A 66 9.98 22.45 -13.05
N VAL A 67 10.96 21.75 -13.62
CA VAL A 67 10.88 20.30 -13.85
C VAL A 67 10.72 19.53 -12.54
N ASP A 68 11.49 19.90 -11.51
CA ASP A 68 11.46 19.22 -10.20
C ASP A 68 10.12 19.45 -9.49
N ILE A 69 9.61 20.68 -9.54
CA ILE A 69 8.28 21.03 -9.00
C ILE A 69 7.18 20.30 -9.76
N ALA A 70 7.29 20.18 -11.08
CA ALA A 70 6.33 19.45 -11.91
C ALA A 70 6.30 17.96 -11.58
N ILE A 71 7.46 17.33 -11.36
CA ILE A 71 7.55 15.93 -10.90
C ILE A 71 6.84 15.76 -9.55
N VAL A 72 7.12 16.65 -8.57
CA VAL A 72 6.44 16.57 -7.27
C VAL A 72 4.92 16.75 -7.41
N ARG A 73 4.46 17.68 -8.26
CA ARG A 73 3.04 17.88 -8.53
C ARG A 73 2.38 16.63 -9.14
N LEU A 74 3.04 15.97 -10.09
CA LEU A 74 2.55 14.71 -10.67
C LEU A 74 2.42 13.62 -9.60
N LEU A 75 3.41 13.49 -8.71
CA LEU A 75 3.36 12.52 -7.61
C LEU A 75 2.19 12.83 -6.66
N VAL A 76 2.01 14.09 -6.26
CA VAL A 76 0.89 14.55 -5.42
C VAL A 76 -0.46 14.22 -6.08
N GLN A 77 -0.60 14.48 -7.38
CA GLN A 77 -1.84 14.18 -8.12
C GLN A 77 -2.16 12.68 -8.13
N ASN A 78 -1.15 11.82 -8.40
CA ASN A 78 -1.32 10.38 -8.37
C ASN A 78 -1.74 9.89 -6.97
N ILE A 79 -1.12 10.41 -5.92
CA ILE A 79 -1.46 10.05 -4.53
C ILE A 79 -2.88 10.47 -4.19
N SER A 80 -3.30 11.68 -4.59
CA SER A 80 -4.67 12.16 -4.40
C SER A 80 -5.70 11.29 -5.12
N PHE A 81 -5.40 10.80 -6.34
CA PHE A 81 -6.27 9.86 -7.04
C PHE A 81 -6.48 8.58 -6.23
N PHE A 82 -5.41 7.98 -5.71
CA PHE A 82 -5.52 6.81 -4.84
C PHE A 82 -6.30 7.12 -3.54
N ALA A 83 -6.02 8.24 -2.88
CA ALA A 83 -6.73 8.62 -1.65
C ALA A 83 -8.24 8.79 -1.88
N SER A 84 -8.65 9.48 -2.94
CA SER A 84 -10.05 9.64 -3.32
C SER A 84 -10.70 8.29 -3.65
N GLY A 85 -9.99 7.41 -4.36
CA GLY A 85 -10.44 6.04 -4.61
C GLY A 85 -10.73 5.26 -3.32
N ALA A 86 -9.90 5.42 -2.28
CA ALA A 86 -10.13 4.78 -0.99
C ALA A 86 -11.41 5.29 -0.32
N VAL A 87 -11.66 6.61 -0.37
CA VAL A 87 -12.88 7.22 0.19
C VAL A 87 -14.12 6.72 -0.53
N LEU A 88 -14.10 6.63 -1.86
CA LEU A 88 -15.22 6.09 -2.65
C LEU A 88 -15.51 4.63 -2.30
N ILE A 89 -14.46 3.81 -2.16
CA ILE A 89 -14.60 2.41 -1.74
C ILE A 89 -15.21 2.32 -0.34
N VAL A 90 -14.71 3.10 0.62
CA VAL A 90 -15.28 3.14 1.99
C VAL A 90 -16.74 3.56 1.97
N GLY A 91 -17.10 4.60 1.21
CA GLY A 91 -18.49 5.04 1.05
C GLY A 91 -19.39 3.95 0.47
N GLY A 92 -18.92 3.24 -0.56
CA GLY A 92 -19.61 2.09 -1.14
C GLY A 92 -19.81 0.95 -0.14
N LEU A 93 -18.81 0.65 0.69
CA LEU A 93 -18.90 -0.38 1.72
C LEU A 93 -19.89 -0.01 2.83
N VAL A 94 -19.91 1.26 3.25
CA VAL A 94 -20.90 1.77 4.21
C VAL A 94 -22.33 1.69 3.64
N ALA A 95 -22.51 2.02 2.36
CA ALA A 95 -23.81 1.86 1.71
C ALA A 95 -24.26 0.38 1.65
N ILE A 96 -23.31 -0.54 1.40
CA ILE A 96 -23.57 -1.99 1.40
C ILE A 96 -23.95 -2.48 2.80
N LEU A 97 -23.35 -1.96 3.88
CA LEU A 97 -23.77 -2.29 5.25
C LEU A 97 -25.23 -1.89 5.50
N GLY A 98 -25.65 -0.70 5.03
CA GLY A 98 -27.05 -0.26 5.13
C GLY A 98 -28.03 -1.06 4.27
N ALA A 99 -27.56 -1.71 3.21
CA ALA A 99 -28.35 -2.51 2.27
C ALA A 99 -27.98 -4.01 2.29
N GLY A 100 -27.50 -4.51 3.44
CA GLY A 100 -26.87 -5.83 3.59
C GLY A 100 -27.73 -6.99 3.08
N GLU A 101 -29.03 -7.01 3.38
CA GLU A 101 -29.93 -8.09 2.96
C GLU A 101 -30.01 -8.22 1.43
N LYS A 102 -30.15 -7.10 0.71
CA LYS A 102 -30.19 -7.08 -0.77
C LYS A 102 -28.84 -7.49 -1.36
N ALA A 103 -27.74 -7.00 -0.79
CA ALA A 103 -26.40 -7.37 -1.23
C ALA A 103 -26.11 -8.87 -1.05
N MET A 104 -26.53 -9.44 0.09
CA MET A 104 -26.45 -10.87 0.36
C MET A 104 -27.29 -11.70 -0.63
N GLN A 105 -28.49 -11.23 -0.99
CA GLN A 105 -29.33 -11.90 -1.99
C GLN A 105 -28.65 -11.97 -3.37
N VAL A 106 -28.00 -10.90 -3.81
CA VAL A 106 -27.27 -10.89 -5.08
C VAL A 106 -26.14 -11.91 -5.07
N ILE A 107 -25.36 -11.97 -3.99
CA ILE A 107 -24.20 -12.87 -3.88
C ILE A 107 -24.59 -14.35 -3.78
N ARG A 108 -25.78 -14.67 -3.28
CA ARG A 108 -26.29 -16.06 -3.29
C ARG A 108 -26.38 -16.67 -4.68
N HIS A 109 -26.44 -15.86 -5.74
CA HIS A 109 -26.47 -16.34 -7.13
C HIS A 109 -25.07 -16.65 -7.68
N ILE A 110 -23.99 -16.28 -6.97
CA ILE A 110 -22.63 -16.58 -7.39
C ILE A 110 -22.33 -18.05 -7.04
N PRO A 111 -21.93 -18.88 -8.04
CA PRO A 111 -21.49 -20.24 -7.77
C PRO A 111 -20.37 -20.23 -6.72
N PHE A 112 -20.39 -21.19 -5.80
CA PHE A 112 -19.42 -21.34 -4.68
C PHE A 112 -19.55 -20.33 -3.52
N ALA A 113 -20.40 -19.30 -3.61
CA ALA A 113 -20.63 -18.39 -2.48
C ALA A 113 -21.43 -19.10 -1.37
N ARG A 114 -20.81 -19.24 -0.18
CA ARG A 114 -21.51 -19.80 0.99
C ARG A 114 -22.51 -18.82 1.54
N GLN A 115 -23.68 -19.33 1.93
CA GLN A 115 -24.60 -18.59 2.79
C GLN A 115 -23.91 -18.38 4.15
N VAL A 116 -23.83 -17.13 4.58
CA VAL A 116 -23.20 -16.74 5.84
C VAL A 116 -24.22 -16.06 6.74
N ALA A 117 -24.05 -16.21 8.04
CA ALA A 117 -24.82 -15.45 9.02
C ALA A 117 -24.62 -13.94 8.79
N PRO A 118 -25.65 -13.10 9.02
CA PRO A 118 -25.56 -11.64 8.86
C PRO A 118 -24.36 -11.02 9.60
N LEU A 119 -24.06 -11.50 10.80
CA LEU A 119 -22.89 -11.07 11.57
C LEU A 119 -21.57 -11.29 10.80
N VAL A 120 -21.40 -12.45 10.16
CA VAL A 120 -20.18 -12.77 9.40
C VAL A 120 -20.09 -11.91 8.15
N TRP A 121 -21.23 -11.61 7.51
CA TRP A 121 -21.30 -10.67 6.40
C TRP A 121 -20.80 -9.27 6.81
N ASP A 122 -21.32 -8.73 7.92
CA ASP A 122 -20.90 -7.41 8.42
C ASP A 122 -19.41 -7.38 8.73
N LEU A 123 -18.86 -8.44 9.34
CA LEU A 123 -17.42 -8.56 9.60
C LEU A 123 -16.57 -8.55 8.31
N LYS A 124 -17.04 -9.17 7.22
CA LYS A 124 -16.35 -9.14 5.91
C LYS A 124 -16.28 -7.72 5.36
N VAL A 125 -17.40 -6.99 5.42
CA VAL A 125 -17.47 -5.60 4.95
C VAL A 125 -16.65 -4.67 5.85
N MET A 126 -16.72 -4.85 7.17
CA MET A 126 -15.91 -4.09 8.13
C MET A 126 -14.41 -4.34 7.97
N LEU A 127 -13.97 -5.57 7.70
CA LEU A 127 -12.57 -5.87 7.41
C LEU A 127 -12.08 -5.08 6.19
N LEU A 128 -12.86 -5.08 5.11
CA LEU A 128 -12.50 -4.37 3.89
C LEU A 128 -12.50 -2.85 4.12
N ALA A 129 -13.48 -2.33 4.85
CA ALA A 129 -13.55 -0.92 5.22
C ALA A 129 -12.32 -0.52 6.07
N LEU A 130 -11.92 -1.34 7.05
CA LEU A 130 -10.73 -1.11 7.85
C LEU A 130 -9.45 -1.01 6.99
N VAL A 131 -9.31 -1.90 6.01
CA VAL A 131 -8.17 -1.89 5.07
C VAL A 131 -8.12 -0.59 4.27
N PHE A 132 -9.24 -0.15 3.71
CA PHE A 132 -9.29 1.06 2.90
C PHE A 132 -9.22 2.36 3.71
N VAL A 133 -9.77 2.38 4.94
CA VAL A 133 -9.55 3.48 5.89
C VAL A 133 -8.06 3.60 6.21
N TYR A 134 -7.38 2.49 6.54
CA TYR A 134 -5.93 2.49 6.73
C TYR A 134 -5.19 3.01 5.50
N ALA A 135 -5.57 2.56 4.30
CA ALA A 135 -4.95 3.01 3.05
C ALA A 135 -5.12 4.52 2.83
N PHE A 136 -6.32 5.04 3.05
CA PHE A 136 -6.61 6.48 3.00
C PHE A 136 -5.66 7.27 3.90
N PHE A 137 -5.53 6.89 5.18
CA PHE A 137 -4.63 7.58 6.10
C PHE A 137 -3.17 7.53 5.62
N LYS A 138 -2.72 6.40 5.06
CA LYS A 138 -1.35 6.30 4.52
C LYS A 138 -1.13 7.20 3.29
N PHE A 139 -2.10 7.28 2.38
CA PHE A 139 -2.00 8.18 1.24
C PHE A 139 -2.06 9.65 1.67
N THR A 140 -2.93 10.02 2.60
CA THR A 140 -3.00 11.38 3.15
C THR A 140 -1.69 11.78 3.85
N TRP A 141 -1.04 10.86 4.57
CA TRP A 141 0.29 11.11 5.15
C TRP A 141 1.37 11.28 4.08
N SER A 142 1.33 10.47 3.03
CA SER A 142 2.22 10.62 1.87
C SER A 142 2.02 11.98 1.19
N LEU A 143 0.77 12.37 0.97
CA LEU A 143 0.40 13.63 0.33
C LEU A 143 0.95 14.82 1.12
N ARG A 144 0.76 14.81 2.44
CA ARG A 144 1.30 15.84 3.35
C ARG A 144 2.82 15.94 3.24
N GLN A 145 3.53 14.82 3.20
CA GLN A 145 4.99 14.82 3.11
C GLN A 145 5.51 15.26 1.73
N PHE A 146 4.81 14.94 0.63
CA PHE A 146 5.14 15.50 -0.68
C PHE A 146 4.84 17.00 -0.78
N ASN A 147 3.80 17.49 -0.10
CA ASN A 147 3.57 18.93 0.02
C ASN A 147 4.70 19.61 0.80
N TYR A 148 5.22 18.96 1.86
CA TYR A 148 6.42 19.45 2.54
C TYR A 148 7.64 19.44 1.63
N LEU A 149 7.82 18.40 0.80
CA LEU A 149 8.88 18.38 -0.20
C LEU A 149 8.76 19.55 -1.18
N ALA A 150 7.55 19.87 -1.67
CA ALA A 150 7.34 21.01 -2.55
C ALA A 150 7.74 22.34 -1.89
N ILE A 151 7.39 22.55 -0.61
CA ILE A 151 7.81 23.72 0.16
C ILE A 151 9.33 23.75 0.32
N VAL A 152 9.94 22.61 0.64
CA VAL A 152 11.40 22.49 0.73
C VAL A 152 12.04 22.87 -0.60
N LEU A 153 11.59 22.33 -1.74
CA LEU A 153 12.10 22.70 -3.07
C LEU A 153 11.98 24.20 -3.36
N GLY A 154 10.88 24.84 -2.93
CA GLY A 154 10.70 26.29 -3.06
C GLY A 154 11.70 27.10 -2.23
N ALA A 155 12.21 26.54 -1.13
CA ALA A 155 13.23 27.14 -0.26
C ALA A 155 14.66 26.69 -0.59
N ALA A 156 14.89 26.07 -1.76
CA ALA A 156 16.19 25.51 -2.11
C ALA A 156 17.27 26.60 -2.24
N PRO A 157 18.40 26.48 -1.53
CA PRO A 157 19.47 27.48 -1.55
C PRO A 157 20.18 27.52 -2.92
N ALA A 158 21.01 28.54 -3.13
CA ALA A 158 21.95 28.50 -4.24
C ALA A 158 23.01 27.40 -3.99
N PRO A 159 23.51 26.73 -5.05
CA PRO A 159 24.44 25.60 -4.90
C PRO A 159 25.76 25.97 -4.20
N THR A 160 26.17 27.24 -4.24
CA THR A 160 27.39 27.75 -3.57
C THR A 160 27.18 28.09 -2.09
N GLN A 161 25.95 28.12 -1.59
CA GLN A 161 25.68 28.49 -0.20
C GLN A 161 26.12 27.38 0.78
N PRO A 162 26.68 27.75 1.95
CA PRO A 162 26.99 26.79 3.00
C PRO A 162 25.76 25.96 3.38
N GLY A 163 25.90 24.64 3.41
CA GLY A 163 24.83 23.72 3.81
C GLY A 163 23.93 23.22 2.66
N ALA A 164 24.20 23.58 1.40
CA ALA A 164 23.51 23.05 0.22
C ALA A 164 23.46 21.51 0.20
N ALA A 165 24.59 20.83 0.47
CA ALA A 165 24.63 19.37 0.55
C ALA A 165 23.78 18.79 1.70
N ALA A 166 23.75 19.46 2.86
CA ALA A 166 22.91 19.04 3.97
C ALA A 166 21.43 19.25 3.66
N PHE A 167 21.10 20.32 2.92
CA PHE A 167 19.75 20.56 2.40
C PHE A 167 19.32 19.45 1.43
N ALA A 168 20.15 19.07 0.46
CA ALA A 168 19.84 17.98 -0.48
C ALA A 168 19.54 16.67 0.25
N ARG A 169 20.37 16.31 1.26
CA ARG A 169 20.14 15.12 2.09
C ARG A 169 18.79 15.17 2.82
N ARG A 170 18.43 16.32 3.42
CA ARG A 170 17.14 16.48 4.11
C ARG A 170 15.96 16.39 3.13
N ALA A 171 16.04 17.03 1.97
CA ALA A 171 15.00 16.97 0.96
C ALA A 171 14.80 15.53 0.44
N ALA A 172 15.89 14.80 0.20
CA ALA A 172 15.84 13.40 -0.23
C ALA A 172 15.23 12.47 0.83
N GLU A 173 15.48 12.75 2.11
CA GLU A 173 14.87 12.02 3.23
C GLU A 173 13.36 12.29 3.31
N VAL A 174 12.91 13.54 3.13
CA VAL A 174 11.47 13.88 3.06
C VAL A 174 10.81 13.15 1.90
N ALA A 175 11.40 13.21 0.69
CA ALA A 175 10.91 12.49 -0.49
C ALA A 175 10.84 10.97 -0.27
N THR A 176 11.81 10.45 0.48
CA THR A 176 11.90 9.02 0.80
C THR A 176 10.80 8.58 1.75
N ARG A 177 10.58 9.31 2.84
CA ARG A 177 9.50 9.03 3.79
C ARG A 177 8.14 9.15 3.13
N ALA A 178 7.95 10.15 2.27
CA ALA A 178 6.72 10.33 1.52
C ALA A 178 6.44 9.09 0.65
N GLY A 179 7.43 8.65 -0.12
CA GLY A 179 7.34 7.43 -0.93
C GLY A 179 7.07 6.16 -0.10
N ASP A 180 7.57 6.05 1.13
CA ASP A 180 7.28 4.89 1.99
C ASP A 180 5.81 4.85 2.42
N HIS A 181 5.24 6.00 2.77
CA HIS A 181 3.82 6.09 3.11
C HIS A 181 2.94 5.73 1.92
N PHE A 182 3.30 6.19 0.72
CA PHE A 182 2.65 5.76 -0.52
C PHE A 182 2.70 4.23 -0.69
N ASN A 183 3.88 3.63 -0.54
CA ASN A 183 4.07 2.19 -0.67
C ASN A 183 3.26 1.41 0.38
N ARG A 184 3.15 1.90 1.62
CA ARG A 184 2.29 1.32 2.67
C ARG A 184 0.81 1.36 2.28
N GLY A 185 0.34 2.44 1.65
CA GLY A 185 -1.01 2.54 1.11
C GLY A 185 -1.25 1.55 -0.04
N MET A 186 -0.32 1.48 -0.99
CA MET A 186 -0.36 0.50 -2.10
C MET A 186 -0.40 -0.94 -1.60
N ARG A 187 0.36 -1.28 -0.55
CA ARG A 187 0.29 -2.61 0.08
C ARG A 187 -1.09 -2.90 0.65
N ALA A 188 -1.70 -1.93 1.32
CA ALA A 188 -3.06 -2.10 1.82
C ALA A 188 -4.06 -2.33 0.69
N TYR A 189 -3.89 -1.69 -0.48
CA TYR A 189 -4.74 -1.97 -1.65
C TYR A 189 -4.63 -3.42 -2.11
N TYR A 190 -3.41 -3.98 -2.17
CA TYR A 190 -3.25 -5.40 -2.51
C TYR A 190 -3.91 -6.32 -1.49
N PHE A 191 -3.77 -6.02 -0.19
CA PHE A 191 -4.48 -6.77 0.85
C PHE A 191 -6.00 -6.57 0.77
N GLY A 192 -6.49 -5.39 0.38
CA GLY A 192 -7.91 -5.15 0.13
C GLY A 192 -8.46 -6.03 -1.00
N LEU A 193 -7.69 -6.20 -2.08
CA LEU A 193 -8.01 -7.14 -3.15
C LEU A 193 -8.04 -8.59 -2.67
N ALA A 194 -7.12 -8.99 -1.78
CA ALA A 194 -7.19 -10.32 -1.16
C ALA A 194 -8.41 -10.48 -0.25
N ALA A 195 -8.79 -9.43 0.49
CA ALA A 195 -9.97 -9.43 1.35
C ALA A 195 -11.29 -9.61 0.56
N LEU A 196 -11.35 -9.16 -0.69
CA LEU A 196 -12.50 -9.46 -1.58
C LEU A 196 -12.71 -10.96 -1.78
N GLY A 197 -11.64 -11.77 -1.78
CA GLY A 197 -11.75 -13.23 -1.89
C GLY A 197 -12.57 -13.87 -0.76
N TRP A 198 -12.65 -13.21 0.41
CA TRP A 198 -13.43 -13.71 1.55
C TRP A 198 -14.94 -13.69 1.31
N PHE A 199 -15.43 -12.81 0.42
CA PHE A 199 -16.84 -12.77 0.04
C PHE A 199 -17.26 -14.04 -0.69
N VAL A 200 -16.33 -14.68 -1.41
CA VAL A 200 -16.56 -15.95 -2.10
C VAL A 200 -16.32 -17.13 -1.15
N HIS A 201 -15.12 -17.23 -0.57
CA HIS A 201 -14.75 -18.36 0.29
C HIS A 201 -13.61 -18.03 1.29
N PRO A 202 -13.62 -18.51 2.55
CA PRO A 202 -12.52 -18.30 3.50
C PRO A 202 -11.16 -18.82 3.00
N TYR A 203 -11.11 -19.98 2.32
CA TYR A 203 -9.86 -20.46 1.70
C TYR A 203 -9.31 -19.51 0.62
N LEU A 204 -10.17 -18.80 -0.11
CA LEU A 204 -9.70 -17.81 -1.09
C LEU A 204 -9.04 -16.63 -0.39
N LEU A 205 -9.54 -16.21 0.78
CA LEU A 205 -8.86 -15.19 1.60
C LEU A 205 -7.44 -15.65 2.00
N ILE A 206 -7.31 -16.90 2.45
CA ILE A 206 -6.01 -17.47 2.86
C ILE A 206 -5.03 -17.50 1.68
N LEU A 207 -5.46 -18.09 0.56
CA LEU A 207 -4.64 -18.21 -0.65
C LEU A 207 -4.29 -16.84 -1.24
N ALA A 208 -5.25 -15.93 -1.35
CA ALA A 208 -5.03 -14.60 -1.88
C ALA A 208 -4.09 -13.77 -0.98
N SER A 209 -4.19 -13.92 0.35
CA SER A 209 -3.26 -13.25 1.29
C SER A 209 -1.83 -13.74 1.12
N ALA A 210 -1.65 -15.06 1.02
CA ALA A 210 -0.34 -15.65 0.77
C ALA A 210 0.22 -15.23 -0.60
N TRP A 211 -0.64 -15.20 -1.62
CA TRP A 211 -0.28 -14.73 -2.96
C TRP A 211 0.14 -13.26 -2.96
N VAL A 212 -0.59 -12.38 -2.28
CA VAL A 212 -0.22 -10.96 -2.13
C VAL A 212 1.14 -10.84 -1.45
N VAL A 213 1.38 -11.59 -0.37
CA VAL A 213 2.71 -11.62 0.29
C VAL A 213 3.80 -12.03 -0.70
N LEU A 214 3.59 -13.08 -1.49
CA LEU A 214 4.54 -13.55 -2.50
C LEU A 214 4.81 -12.49 -3.57
N VAL A 215 3.76 -11.86 -4.11
CA VAL A 215 3.86 -10.85 -5.16
C VAL A 215 4.60 -9.61 -4.64
N VAL A 216 4.20 -9.08 -3.48
CA VAL A 216 4.83 -7.88 -2.91
C VAL A 216 6.27 -8.20 -2.50
N TYR A 217 6.54 -9.38 -1.95
CA TYR A 217 7.91 -9.84 -1.66
C TYR A 217 8.78 -9.90 -2.91
N ARG A 218 8.29 -10.55 -3.98
CA ARG A 218 9.02 -10.62 -5.25
C ARG A 218 9.28 -9.23 -5.81
N ARG A 219 8.30 -8.33 -5.76
CA ARG A 219 8.42 -6.97 -6.27
C ARG A 219 9.38 -6.10 -5.47
N GLU A 220 9.36 -6.17 -4.14
CA GLU A 220 10.19 -5.32 -3.28
C GLU A 220 11.65 -5.82 -3.15
N PHE A 221 11.89 -7.14 -3.28
CA PHE A 221 13.21 -7.75 -2.99
C PHE A 221 13.85 -8.55 -4.13
N ARG A 222 13.08 -8.99 -5.12
CA ARG A 222 13.57 -9.79 -6.27
C ARG A 222 13.31 -9.14 -7.62
N SER A 223 12.81 -7.91 -7.66
CA SER A 223 12.53 -7.26 -8.94
C SER A 223 13.83 -7.00 -9.71
N HIS A 224 13.80 -7.35 -11.00
CA HIS A 224 14.82 -7.05 -12.01
C HIS A 224 15.24 -5.58 -11.98
N MET A 225 14.36 -4.69 -11.51
CA MET A 225 14.66 -3.27 -11.27
C MET A 225 15.84 -3.06 -10.32
N LEU A 226 16.11 -3.94 -9.36
CA LEU A 226 17.30 -3.84 -8.51
C LEU A 226 18.60 -4.14 -9.29
N GLY A 227 18.52 -5.02 -10.30
CA GLY A 227 19.64 -5.30 -11.20
C GLY A 227 19.84 -4.22 -12.26
N VAL A 228 18.77 -3.53 -12.67
CA VAL A 228 18.83 -2.42 -13.64
C VAL A 228 19.17 -1.09 -12.98
N LEU A 229 18.62 -0.81 -11.80
CA LEU A 229 18.99 0.32 -10.95
C LEU A 229 20.30 -0.04 -10.23
N GLY A 230 21.40 -0.03 -10.97
CA GLY A 230 22.77 -0.06 -10.43
C GLY A 230 23.04 1.13 -9.51
N ARG A 231 24.23 1.22 -8.92
CA ARG A 231 24.59 2.46 -8.22
C ARG A 231 24.72 3.59 -9.22
N ILE A 232 24.36 4.80 -8.79
CA ILE A 232 24.49 5.99 -9.62
C ILE A 232 25.96 6.18 -9.97
N GLY A 233 26.27 6.13 -11.27
CA GLY A 233 27.64 6.21 -11.80
C GLY A 233 28.28 4.87 -12.18
N GLU A 234 27.67 3.73 -11.88
CA GLU A 234 28.12 2.44 -12.42
C GLU A 234 27.70 2.28 -13.89
N PRO A 235 28.58 1.81 -14.79
CA PRO A 235 28.21 1.54 -16.17
C PRO A 235 27.12 0.47 -16.22
N VAL A 236 26.09 0.70 -17.05
CA VAL A 236 25.03 -0.28 -17.28
C VAL A 236 25.68 -1.47 -18.00
N ILE A 237 25.91 -2.56 -17.28
CA ILE A 237 26.39 -3.80 -17.90
C ILE A 237 25.19 -4.37 -18.69
N PRO A 238 25.27 -4.46 -20.04
CA PRO A 238 24.19 -5.02 -20.82
C PRO A 238 23.97 -6.47 -20.39
N ALA A 239 22.73 -6.82 -20.09
CA ALA A 239 22.36 -8.18 -19.72
C ALA A 239 22.48 -9.09 -20.96
N GLY A 240 23.64 -9.71 -21.14
CA GLY A 240 23.90 -10.66 -22.22
C GLY A 240 25.31 -10.54 -22.81
N SER A 241 26.28 -11.17 -22.14
CA SER A 241 27.51 -11.69 -22.73
C SER A 241 27.75 -13.09 -22.19
#